data_AF-A0A7X8VUC0-F1
#
_entry.id   AF-A0A7X8VUC0-F1
#
_cell.length_a   1.000
_cell.length_b   1.000
_cell.length_c   1.000
_cell.angle_alpha   90.00
_cell.angle_beta   90.00
_cell.angle_gamma   90.00
#
_symmetry.space_group_name_H-M   'P 1'
#
loop_
_entity.id
_entity.type
_entity.pdbx_description
1 polymer ?
#
loop_
_entity_poly.entity_id
_entity_poly.type
_entity_poly.pdbx_seq_one_letter_code
_entity_poly.pdbx_strand_id
1 'polypeptide(L)'
;VDGRLYPWGNFFEPSFAFTRDNLEAVQKFGRWAPPRQFPQDVSIYGVYDLAGNVREWTSSTFDDSMHSYQIKGSSGVSSQRFLPLSRAHDTPMVPSDVGFRVLIPLQP
;
A
#
# COMPACT_ATOMS: atom_id res chain seq x y z
N VAL A 1 -7.33 14.99 4.52
CA VAL A 1 -7.69 14.70 5.93
C VAL A 1 -6.68 15.32 6.87
N ASP A 2 -5.38 15.17 6.66
CA ASP A 2 -4.37 15.93 7.44
C ASP A 2 -2.99 16.09 6.77
N GLY A 3 -2.83 15.64 5.51
CA GLY A 3 -1.61 15.84 4.74
C GLY A 3 -0.43 14.93 5.13
N ARG A 4 -0.66 13.86 5.90
CA ARG A 4 0.39 12.90 6.26
C ARG A 4 0.98 12.19 5.02
N LEU A 5 2.28 11.89 5.07
CA LEU A 5 3.00 11.22 4.00
C LEU A 5 2.75 9.71 4.01
N TYR A 6 2.68 9.10 5.18
CA TYR A 6 2.47 7.66 5.42
C TYR A 6 1.28 7.46 6.38
N PRO A 7 0.70 6.26 6.50
CA PRO A 7 -0.36 5.98 7.48
C PRO A 7 0.00 6.41 8.91
N TRP A 8 1.27 6.26 9.30
CA TRP A 8 1.79 6.60 10.64
C TRP A 8 2.37 8.01 10.79
N GLY A 9 2.44 8.83 9.74
CA GLY A 9 2.97 10.20 9.83
C GLY A 9 3.91 10.58 8.70
N ASN A 10 4.90 11.44 8.99
CA ASN A 10 5.74 12.10 7.99
C ASN A 10 7.20 11.65 7.98
N PHE A 11 7.52 10.56 8.68
CA PHE A 11 8.86 9.98 8.69
C PHE A 11 8.81 8.55 8.16
N PHE A 12 9.84 8.18 7.41
CA PHE A 12 10.00 6.82 6.93
C PHE A 12 10.50 5.94 8.08
N GLU A 13 9.83 4.80 8.28
CA GLU A 13 10.23 3.76 9.22
C GLU A 13 9.99 2.40 8.55
N PRO A 14 11.05 1.69 8.13
CA PRO A 14 10.90 0.44 7.38
C PRO A 14 10.16 -0.64 8.17
N SER A 15 10.32 -0.69 9.50
CA SER A 15 9.70 -1.74 10.32
C SER A 15 8.17 -1.67 10.38
N PHE A 16 7.57 -0.54 9.99
CA PHE A 16 6.14 -0.28 10.14
C PHE A 16 5.27 -0.84 9.02
N ALA A 17 5.83 -1.38 7.93
CA ALA A 17 5.06 -2.02 6.86
C ALA A 17 5.85 -3.15 6.19
N PHE A 18 5.14 -4.06 5.53
CA PHE A 18 5.76 -5.10 4.69
C PHE A 18 6.24 -4.51 3.36
N THR A 19 7.50 -4.11 3.29
CA THR A 19 8.13 -3.60 2.07
C THR A 19 9.47 -4.26 1.83
N ARG A 20 10.07 -4.05 0.66
CA ARG A 20 11.44 -4.53 0.38
C ARG A 20 12.47 -3.98 1.37
N ASP A 21 12.21 -2.81 1.94
CA ASP A 21 13.12 -2.15 2.88
C ASP A 21 13.01 -2.74 4.31
N ASN A 22 11.99 -3.56 4.59
CA ASN A 22 11.82 -4.28 5.85
C ASN A 22 12.39 -5.70 5.77
N LEU A 23 13.71 -5.83 5.92
CA LEU A 23 14.41 -7.11 5.75
C LEU A 23 13.94 -8.19 6.73
N GLU A 24 13.60 -7.82 7.96
CA GLU A 24 13.09 -8.76 8.97
C GLU A 24 11.75 -9.36 8.52
N ALA A 25 10.83 -8.52 8.05
CA ALA A 25 9.55 -8.98 7.52
C ALA A 25 9.73 -9.88 6.29
N VAL A 26 10.59 -9.48 5.35
CA VAL A 26 10.88 -10.28 4.14
C VAL A 26 11.43 -11.65 4.52
N GLN A 27 12.35 -11.73 5.50
CA GLN A 27 12.87 -13.00 6.00
C GLN A 27 11.78 -13.83 6.70
N LYS A 28 10.90 -13.20 7.46
CA LYS A 28 9.86 -13.88 8.25
C LYS A 28 8.71 -14.42 7.41
N PHE A 29 8.22 -13.66 6.44
CA PHE A 29 7.00 -14.02 5.68
C PHE A 29 7.25 -14.31 4.20
N GLY A 30 8.46 -14.06 3.69
CA GLY A 30 8.80 -14.31 2.29
C GLY A 30 8.17 -13.31 1.33
N ARG A 31 7.05 -13.69 0.69
CA ARG A 31 6.40 -12.86 -0.35
C ARG A 31 5.32 -11.94 0.19
N TRP A 32 4.53 -12.41 1.14
CA TRP A 32 3.40 -11.69 1.72
C TRP A 32 3.26 -12.04 3.19
N ALA A 33 2.84 -11.06 3.98
CA ALA A 33 2.43 -11.31 5.36
C ALA A 33 0.91 -11.59 5.41
N PRO A 34 0.43 -12.35 6.41
CA PRO A 34 -0.97 -12.29 6.79
C PRO A 34 -1.44 -10.84 7.01
N PRO A 35 -2.73 -10.53 6.89
CA PRO A 35 -3.22 -9.20 7.21
C PRO A 35 -2.89 -8.79 8.66
N ARG A 36 -2.73 -7.49 8.88
CA ARG A 36 -2.55 -6.84 10.19
C ARG A 36 -1.33 -7.32 10.99
N GLN A 37 -0.24 -7.67 10.32
CA GLN A 37 1.03 -7.96 11.01
C GLN A 37 1.83 -6.71 11.37
N PHE A 38 1.42 -5.54 10.87
CA PHE A 38 2.11 -4.26 11.07
C PHE A 38 1.17 -3.26 11.76
N PRO A 39 1.20 -3.17 13.11
CA PRO A 39 0.26 -2.34 13.87
C PRO A 39 0.30 -0.85 13.55
N GLN A 40 1.43 -0.36 13.03
CA GLN A 40 1.63 1.04 12.65
C GLN A 40 1.14 1.36 11.23
N ASP A 41 1.01 0.35 10.35
CA ASP A 41 0.35 0.49 9.04
C ASP A 41 -1.17 0.45 9.23
N VAL A 42 -1.68 1.50 9.87
CA VAL A 42 -3.10 1.71 10.14
C VAL A 42 -3.45 3.16 9.83
N SER A 43 -4.49 3.37 9.02
CA SER A 43 -5.02 4.71 8.78
C SER A 43 -5.77 5.24 10.00
N ILE A 44 -6.05 6.55 10.01
CA ILE A 44 -6.94 7.21 10.99
C ILE A 44 -8.36 6.62 11.03
N TYR A 45 -8.73 5.83 10.03
CA TYR A 45 -10.03 5.17 9.93
C TYR A 45 -9.97 3.70 10.38
N GLY A 46 -8.84 3.23 10.91
CA GLY A 46 -8.67 1.85 11.37
C GLY A 46 -8.45 0.83 10.24
N VAL A 47 -8.16 1.29 9.02
CA VAL A 47 -7.87 0.42 7.88
C VAL A 47 -6.37 0.08 7.85
N TYR A 48 -6.06 -1.22 7.85
CA TYR A 48 -4.70 -1.76 7.88
C TYR A 48 -4.13 -2.09 6.50
N ASP A 49 -2.81 -2.25 6.45
CA ASP A 49 -2.03 -2.75 5.32
C ASP A 49 -2.22 -1.88 4.07
N LEU A 50 -2.16 -0.55 4.22
CA LEU A 50 -2.28 0.40 3.10
C LEU A 50 -0.91 0.86 2.59
N ALA A 51 0.12 0.76 3.43
CA ALA A 51 1.49 1.12 3.08
C ALA A 51 2.28 -0.07 2.55
N GLY A 52 1.98 -1.32 2.91
CA GLY A 52 2.76 -2.47 2.46
C GLY A 52 1.97 -3.73 2.12
N ASN A 53 2.69 -4.84 2.05
CA ASN A 53 2.23 -6.18 1.69
C ASN A 53 2.04 -6.31 0.17
N VAL A 54 0.94 -5.76 -0.34
CA VAL A 54 0.65 -5.67 -1.77
C VAL A 54 0.25 -4.24 -2.10
N ARG A 55 0.62 -3.79 -3.29
CA ARG A 55 0.01 -2.59 -3.85
C ARG A 55 -1.44 -2.92 -4.23
N GLU A 56 -2.30 -1.93 -4.34
CA GLU A 56 -3.73 -2.20 -4.55
C GLU A 56 -4.29 -1.42 -5.73
N TRP A 57 -5.00 -2.15 -6.60
CA TRP A 57 -5.80 -1.55 -7.65
C TRP A 57 -6.90 -0.68 -7.06
N THR A 58 -7.13 0.46 -7.70
CA THR A 58 -8.27 1.34 -7.43
C THR A 58 -9.06 1.56 -8.71
N SER A 59 -10.34 1.90 -8.60
CA SER A 59 -11.17 2.25 -9.76
C SER A 59 -10.87 3.65 -10.32
N SER A 60 -10.01 4.44 -9.65
CA SER A 60 -9.56 5.75 -10.15
C SER A 60 -8.63 5.58 -11.36
N THR A 61 -8.80 6.42 -12.38
CA THR A 61 -7.91 6.47 -13.55
C THR A 61 -6.92 7.64 -13.43
N PHE A 62 -5.92 7.69 -14.30
CA PHE A 62 -5.16 8.94 -14.52
C PHE A 62 -5.91 9.84 -15.51
N ASP A 63 -5.80 11.16 -15.35
CA ASP A 63 -6.59 12.14 -16.13
C ASP A 63 -6.30 12.07 -17.65
N ASP A 64 -5.07 11.71 -18.03
CA ASP A 64 -4.59 11.75 -19.41
C ASP A 64 -4.49 10.38 -20.09
N SER A 65 -4.89 9.28 -19.42
CA SER A 65 -4.78 7.94 -20.01
C SER A 65 -6.14 7.32 -20.31
N MET A 66 -6.34 6.96 -21.57
CA MET A 66 -7.38 6.01 -21.95
C MET A 66 -7.01 4.65 -21.34
N HIS A 67 -7.58 4.37 -20.17
CA HIS A 67 -7.67 3.04 -19.52
C HIS A 67 -6.57 2.58 -18.55
N SER A 68 -5.75 3.48 -17.96
CA SER A 68 -4.87 3.09 -16.85
C SER A 68 -5.50 3.35 -15.48
N TYR A 69 -5.75 2.27 -14.73
CA TYR A 69 -6.19 2.36 -13.34
C TYR A 69 -5.02 2.66 -12.40
N GLN A 70 -5.30 3.42 -11.35
CA GLN A 70 -4.32 3.74 -10.33
C GLN A 70 -4.12 2.55 -9.37
N ILE A 71 -2.86 2.18 -9.19
CA ILE A 71 -2.31 1.30 -8.17
C ILE A 71 -1.72 2.17 -7.06
N LYS A 72 -2.10 1.92 -5.81
CA LYS A 72 -1.61 2.66 -4.63
C LYS A 72 -0.90 1.77 -3.61
N GLY A 73 -0.18 2.39 -2.68
CA GLY A 73 0.58 1.72 -1.62
C GLY A 73 1.92 1.18 -2.10
N SER A 74 2.53 0.33 -1.28
CA SER A 74 3.77 -0.40 -1.56
C SER A 74 3.53 -1.91 -1.38
N SER A 75 4.52 -2.72 -1.75
CA SER A 75 4.50 -4.18 -1.60
C SER A 75 5.85 -4.68 -1.09
N GLY A 76 5.93 -5.99 -0.80
CA GLY A 76 7.17 -6.67 -0.44
C GLY A 76 8.33 -6.56 -1.42
N VAL A 77 8.08 -6.14 -2.66
CA VAL A 77 9.10 -6.01 -3.71
C VAL A 77 9.42 -4.56 -4.08
N SER A 78 8.63 -3.60 -3.58
CA SER A 78 8.85 -2.17 -3.83
C SER A 78 9.49 -1.48 -2.64
N SER A 79 10.22 -0.40 -2.92
CA SER A 79 10.85 0.43 -1.88
C SER A 79 9.95 1.54 -1.40
N GLN A 80 10.44 2.30 -0.43
CA GLN A 80 9.80 3.49 0.13
C GLN A 80 9.32 4.54 -0.89
N ARG A 81 9.79 4.49 -2.15
CA ARG A 81 9.33 5.39 -3.22
C ARG A 81 7.81 5.30 -3.47
N PHE A 82 7.23 4.13 -3.18
CA PHE A 82 5.82 3.81 -3.42
C PHE A 82 4.94 4.06 -2.18
N LEU A 83 5.56 4.21 -1.00
CA LEU A 83 4.86 4.39 0.28
C LEU A 83 4.03 5.68 0.45
N PRO A 84 4.40 6.84 -0.14
CA PRO A 84 3.64 8.06 0.06
C PRO A 84 2.15 7.89 -0.30
N LEU A 85 1.24 8.32 0.58
CA LEU A 85 -0.22 8.15 0.40
C LEU A 85 -0.77 8.79 -0.86
N SER A 86 -0.12 9.84 -1.36
CA SER A 86 -0.50 10.54 -2.60
C SER A 86 0.04 9.86 -3.86
N ARG A 87 0.91 8.85 -3.73
CA ARG A 87 1.54 8.18 -4.87
C ARG A 87 0.57 7.22 -5.53
N ALA A 88 0.55 7.26 -6.86
CA ALA A 88 -0.14 6.30 -7.71
C ALA A 88 0.76 5.84 -8.85
N HIS A 89 0.52 4.63 -9.32
CA HIS A 89 1.18 3.98 -10.46
C HIS A 89 0.13 3.27 -11.31
N ASP A 90 0.48 2.79 -12.50
CA ASP A 90 -0.43 2.02 -13.36
C ASP A 90 0.11 0.63 -13.72
N THR A 91 1.36 0.34 -13.38
CA THR A 91 2.07 -0.85 -13.82
C THR A 91 2.43 -1.78 -12.64
N PRO A 92 1.98 -3.04 -12.65
CA PRO A 92 2.48 -4.10 -11.76
C PRO A 92 4.01 -4.26 -11.89
N MET A 93 4.73 -4.46 -10.77
CA MET A 93 6.19 -4.65 -10.84
C MET A 93 6.54 -6.11 -11.07
N VAL A 94 5.72 -7.02 -10.51
CA VAL A 94 5.78 -8.48 -10.72
C VAL A 94 4.36 -9.03 -10.65
N PRO A 95 4.06 -10.22 -11.18
CA PRO A 95 2.69 -10.76 -11.19
C PRO A 95 2.02 -10.93 -9.82
N SER A 96 2.79 -10.83 -8.73
CA SER A 96 2.38 -11.15 -7.38
C SER A 96 2.35 -9.94 -6.44
N ASP A 97 2.53 -8.71 -6.97
CA ASP A 97 2.68 -7.51 -6.14
C ASP A 97 1.43 -6.63 -6.01
N VAL A 98 0.41 -6.84 -6.85
CA VAL A 98 -0.84 -6.08 -6.81
C VAL A 98 -2.00 -6.98 -6.37
N GLY A 99 -2.68 -6.57 -5.32
CA GLY A 99 -3.97 -7.11 -4.87
C GLY A 99 -5.07 -6.06 -5.00
N PHE A 100 -6.13 -6.24 -4.21
CA PHE A 100 -7.20 -5.27 -4.08
C PHE A 100 -7.96 -5.48 -2.77
N ARG A 101 -8.72 -4.47 -2.38
CA ARG A 101 -9.76 -4.57 -1.36
C ARG A 101 -11.07 -4.03 -1.89
N VAL A 102 -12.17 -4.54 -1.35
CA VAL A 102 -13.52 -4.15 -1.78
C VAL A 102 -14.01 -3.00 -0.90
N LEU A 103 -14.61 -2.00 -1.54
CA LEU A 103 -15.37 -0.96 -0.87
C LEU A 103 -16.86 -1.24 -1.06
N ILE A 104 -17.61 -1.24 0.05
CA ILE A 104 -19.05 -1.43 0.04
C ILE A 104 -19.69 -0.08 0.37
N PRO A 105 -20.54 0.49 -0.50
CA PRO A 105 -21.28 1.70 -0.19
C PRO A 105 -22.12 1.51 1.07
N LEU A 106 -22.04 2.46 2.00
CA LEU A 106 -22.96 2.49 3.13
C LEU A 106 -24.37 2.75 2.59
N GLN A 107 -25.27 1.80 2.79
CA GLN A 107 -26.69 2.01 2.49
C GLN A 107 -27.29 2.89 3.59
N PRO A 108 -28.13 3.88 3.24
CA PRO A 108 -28.79 4.75 4.21
C PRO A 108 -29.77 4.02 5.12
#